data_AF-A0A519USY6-F1
#
_entry.id   AF-A0A519USY6-F1
#
_cell.length_a   1.000
_cell.length_b   1.000
_cell.length_c   1.000
_cell.angle_alpha   90.00
_cell.angle_beta   90.00
_cell.angle_gamma   90.00
#
_symmetry.space_group_name_H-M   'P 1'
#
loop_
_entity.id
_entity.type
_entity.pdbx_description
1 polymer ?
#
loop_
_entity_poly.entity_id
_entity_poly.type
_entity_poly.pdbx_seq_one_letter_code
_entity_poly.pdbx_strand_id
1 'polypeptide(L)'
;MKTTFKNRFSLGLILASLLFIWASCAKENSQNTAAPVIHGVVTLENRDTPLDQVDYGVWIMIKGANLGTTTKVDFNGTLAADSLIYATDNDITVKIPATLTDPINNPITVTTKYGTVTHQFKIAQPAPLIHGFDPPAGSPSDEVTIKGDYFKGVSEVRFDDTKAEIISSTQTQIKVKLPVGVNAGYIFVTTPIGTVKSTNPFGIRHFIWNDALNTGWTNTSYSATYNMAFKDVVRSGTTAIEHKFTVGFGAARFRSVPTFKTAGYTMLKISIYGGPGTDGKKVKISLTPAKSTFELLLTEGKWTDYVVPLANLGNPTDIDYITFQEFSGLASLIYIDAVGFY
;
A
#
# COMPACT_ATOMS: atom_id res chain seq x y z
N MET A 1 120.99 -3.04 22.72
CA MET A 1 120.40 -3.44 24.03
C MET A 1 119.61 -2.25 24.54
N LYS A 2 118.28 -2.42 24.71
CA LYS A 2 117.29 -1.45 25.22
C LYS A 2 116.96 -0.21 24.33
N THR A 3 115.86 -0.37 23.57
CA THR A 3 114.67 0.52 23.51
C THR A 3 114.75 1.84 24.30
N THR A 4 114.32 3.04 23.86
CA THR A 4 113.26 3.44 22.92
C THR A 4 113.40 4.94 22.60
N PHE A 5 112.99 5.34 21.39
CA PHE A 5 113.09 6.69 20.83
C PHE A 5 111.86 7.56 21.17
N LYS A 6 112.02 8.86 20.94
CA LYS A 6 111.31 10.02 21.53
C LYS A 6 109.84 10.20 21.10
N ASN A 7 109.08 10.64 22.11
CA ASN A 7 107.89 11.47 22.15
C ASN A 7 107.71 12.48 20.99
N ARG A 8 106.50 12.60 20.41
CA ARG A 8 105.69 13.86 20.32
C ARG A 8 104.45 13.74 19.41
N PHE A 9 103.30 14.09 19.99
CA PHE A 9 102.20 14.93 19.49
C PHE A 9 101.69 14.73 18.03
N SER A 10 100.44 14.31 17.89
CA SER A 10 99.30 15.08 17.32
C SER A 10 98.28 14.22 16.54
N LEU A 11 97.00 14.56 16.78
CA LEU A 11 95.83 14.50 15.90
C LEU A 11 95.47 13.21 15.14
N GLY A 12 94.27 12.69 15.44
CA GLY A 12 93.35 12.20 14.41
C GLY A 12 92.66 10.85 14.67
N LEU A 13 91.32 10.87 14.61
CA LEU A 13 90.43 9.79 14.13
C LEU A 13 90.39 8.49 14.99
N ILE A 14 89.25 7.99 15.50
CA ILE A 14 88.13 7.37 14.79
C ILE A 14 86.98 7.23 15.81
N LEU A 15 85.81 7.84 15.57
CA LEU A 15 84.57 7.50 16.28
C LEU A 15 83.67 6.77 15.28
N ALA A 16 83.69 5.44 15.32
CA ALA A 16 82.78 4.59 14.58
C ALA A 16 81.54 4.35 15.44
N SER A 17 80.45 5.07 15.17
CA SER A 17 79.12 4.75 15.67
C SER A 17 78.21 4.48 14.48
N LEU A 18 77.75 3.23 14.40
CA LEU A 18 76.87 2.69 13.37
C LEU A 18 75.62 3.56 13.15
N LEU A 19 75.50 4.12 11.94
CA LEU A 19 74.24 4.61 11.40
C LEU A 19 73.50 3.44 10.74
N PHE A 20 72.56 2.84 11.48
CA PHE A 20 71.52 1.99 10.89
C PHE A 20 70.61 2.87 10.04
N ILE A 21 70.75 2.78 8.73
CA ILE A 21 69.83 3.38 7.77
C ILE A 21 68.53 2.58 7.84
N TRP A 22 67.56 3.05 8.63
CA TRP A 22 66.17 2.66 8.47
C TRP A 22 65.68 3.27 7.16
N ALA A 23 65.77 2.51 6.06
CA ALA A 23 64.99 2.80 4.88
C ALA A 23 63.52 2.51 5.20
N SER A 24 62.85 3.49 5.81
CA SER A 24 61.40 3.56 5.79
C SER A 24 61.00 3.84 4.35
N CYS A 25 60.62 2.81 3.60
CA CYS A 25 59.75 3.00 2.45
C CYS A 25 58.43 3.56 2.99
N ALA A 26 58.32 4.89 3.07
CA ALA A 26 57.03 5.52 3.00
C ALA A 26 56.46 5.10 1.65
N LYS A 27 55.57 4.10 1.66
CA LYS A 27 54.73 3.80 0.51
C LYS A 27 53.86 5.04 0.37
N GLU A 28 54.30 6.01 -0.44
CA GLU A 28 53.47 7.15 -0.76
C GLU A 28 52.19 6.57 -1.34
N ASN A 29 51.10 6.70 -0.60
CA ASN A 29 49.79 6.29 -1.07
C ASN A 29 49.38 7.34 -2.09
N SER A 30 49.98 7.28 -3.28
CA SER A 30 49.73 8.21 -4.36
C SER A 30 48.28 8.07 -4.77
N GLN A 31 47.45 8.99 -4.28
CA GLN A 31 46.04 9.04 -4.59
C GLN A 31 45.88 9.12 -6.11
N ASN A 32 45.16 8.16 -6.68
CA ASN A 32 44.91 8.11 -8.10
C ASN A 32 44.01 9.29 -8.50
N THR A 33 44.49 10.15 -9.41
CA THR A 33 43.83 11.40 -9.81
C THR A 33 43.05 11.29 -11.12
N ALA A 34 42.99 10.11 -11.72
CA ALA A 34 42.25 9.89 -12.96
C ALA A 34 40.73 9.88 -12.72
N ALA A 35 39.96 10.16 -13.78
CA ALA A 35 38.51 10.12 -13.74
C ALA A 35 38.00 8.68 -13.47
N PRO A 36 36.88 8.50 -12.75
CA PRO A 36 36.37 7.17 -12.42
C PRO A 36 35.90 6.42 -13.66
N VAL A 37 36.07 5.10 -13.66
CA VAL A 37 35.59 4.20 -14.72
C VAL A 37 34.81 3.06 -14.07
N ILE A 38 33.66 2.69 -14.64
CA ILE A 38 32.88 1.51 -14.25
C ILE A 38 33.03 0.44 -15.34
N HIS A 39 33.45 -0.75 -14.94
CA HIS A 39 33.55 -1.93 -15.81
C HIS A 39 32.32 -2.85 -15.71
N GLY A 40 31.61 -2.82 -14.58
CA GLY A 40 30.37 -3.58 -14.41
C GLY A 40 29.89 -3.58 -12.96
N VAL A 41 28.73 -4.18 -12.74
CA VAL A 41 28.11 -4.34 -11.42
C VAL A 41 27.93 -5.82 -11.14
N VAL A 42 28.25 -6.25 -9.93
CA VAL A 42 28.18 -7.65 -9.49
C VAL A 42 27.51 -7.75 -8.12
N THR A 43 27.10 -8.95 -7.71
CA THR A 43 26.58 -9.17 -6.35
C THR A 43 27.71 -9.47 -5.37
N LEU A 44 27.42 -9.47 -4.08
CA LEU A 44 28.42 -9.84 -3.07
C LEU A 44 28.72 -11.35 -3.08
N GLU A 45 27.79 -12.15 -3.61
CA GLU A 45 27.85 -13.61 -3.70
C GLU A 45 28.58 -14.08 -4.97
N ASN A 46 28.32 -13.46 -6.12
CA ASN A 46 29.04 -13.70 -7.38
C ASN A 46 29.68 -12.38 -7.84
N ARG A 47 31.01 -12.29 -7.70
CA ARG A 47 31.78 -11.06 -7.94
C ARG A 47 32.47 -11.00 -9.29
N ASP A 48 32.33 -12.05 -10.09
CA ASP A 48 33.08 -12.22 -11.34
C ASP A 48 32.21 -12.04 -12.58
N THR A 49 30.90 -12.15 -12.44
CA THR A 49 29.94 -12.05 -13.55
C THR A 49 29.20 -10.72 -13.49
N PRO A 50 29.48 -9.76 -14.41
CA PRO A 50 28.72 -8.53 -14.53
C PRO A 50 27.24 -8.80 -14.79
N LEU A 51 26.40 -7.98 -14.18
CA LEU A 51 24.95 -7.97 -14.35
C LEU A 51 24.53 -6.62 -14.92
N ASP A 52 23.42 -6.64 -15.66
CA ASP A 52 22.72 -5.41 -16.09
C ASP A 52 21.53 -5.08 -15.18
N GLN A 53 21.16 -6.02 -14.29
CA GLN A 53 20.02 -5.90 -13.39
C GLN A 53 20.24 -6.67 -12.07
N VAL A 54 19.78 -6.11 -10.96
CA VAL A 54 19.57 -6.84 -9.68
C VAL A 54 18.22 -6.50 -9.05
N ASP A 55 17.82 -7.29 -8.06
CA ASP A 55 16.66 -6.99 -7.23
C ASP A 55 16.88 -5.77 -6.33
N TYR A 56 15.79 -5.11 -6.02
CA TYR A 56 15.76 -3.97 -5.11
C TYR A 56 16.27 -4.30 -3.70
N GLY A 57 16.88 -3.30 -3.04
CA GLY A 57 17.24 -3.35 -1.61
C GLY A 57 18.47 -4.19 -1.27
N VAL A 58 19.09 -4.83 -2.27
CA VAL A 58 20.30 -5.64 -2.08
C VAL A 58 21.57 -4.78 -2.02
N TRP A 59 22.62 -5.38 -1.49
CA TRP A 59 23.98 -4.85 -1.65
C TRP A 59 24.53 -5.24 -3.01
N ILE A 60 25.22 -4.30 -3.67
CA ILE A 60 25.94 -4.54 -4.92
C ILE A 60 27.41 -4.14 -4.77
N MET A 61 28.22 -4.64 -5.69
CA MET A 61 29.59 -4.22 -5.85
C MET A 61 29.79 -3.67 -7.27
N ILE A 62 30.14 -2.39 -7.36
CA ILE A 62 30.46 -1.73 -8.62
C ILE A 62 31.96 -1.94 -8.85
N LYS A 63 32.33 -2.63 -9.94
CA LYS A 63 33.71 -2.89 -10.34
C LYS A 63 34.18 -1.81 -11.32
N GLY A 64 35.42 -1.35 -11.15
CA GLY A 64 35.94 -0.25 -11.95
C GLY A 64 37.39 0.11 -11.67
N ALA A 65 37.73 1.36 -11.95
CA ALA A 65 39.03 1.95 -11.66
C ALA A 65 38.88 3.41 -11.19
N ASN A 66 39.85 3.90 -10.41
CA ASN A 66 39.92 5.27 -9.88
C ASN A 66 38.73 5.62 -8.96
N LEU A 67 38.19 4.62 -8.27
CA LEU A 67 36.96 4.74 -7.47
C LEU A 67 37.21 5.12 -5.99
N GLY A 68 38.46 5.12 -5.54
CA GLY A 68 38.80 5.18 -4.10
C GLY A 68 38.45 6.50 -3.43
N THR A 69 38.11 7.53 -4.21
CA THR A 69 37.75 8.86 -3.74
C THR A 69 36.27 9.18 -3.97
N THR A 70 35.46 8.13 -4.05
CA THR A 70 34.00 8.23 -4.20
C THR A 70 33.41 9.05 -3.06
N THR A 71 32.63 10.06 -3.43
CA THR A 71 31.89 10.94 -2.50
C THR A 71 30.39 10.75 -2.62
N LYS A 72 29.89 10.24 -3.75
CA LYS A 72 28.46 9.98 -3.99
C LYS A 72 28.27 8.79 -4.90
N VAL A 73 27.26 7.98 -4.58
CA VAL A 73 26.66 7.02 -5.50
C VAL A 73 25.17 7.36 -5.62
N ASP A 74 24.75 7.67 -6.84
CA ASP A 74 23.40 8.12 -7.17
C ASP A 74 22.71 7.10 -8.10
N PHE A 75 21.48 6.74 -7.76
CA PHE A 75 20.62 5.85 -8.53
C PHE A 75 19.50 6.66 -9.19
N ASN A 76 19.86 7.40 -10.23
CA ASN A 76 18.94 8.26 -11.00
C ASN A 76 18.18 9.28 -10.13
N GLY A 77 18.93 10.09 -9.39
CA GLY A 77 18.42 11.12 -8.46
C GLY A 77 18.11 10.61 -7.06
N THR A 78 18.33 9.32 -6.78
CA THR A 78 18.25 8.77 -5.41
C THR A 78 19.65 8.45 -4.90
N LEU A 79 20.13 9.23 -3.94
CA LEU A 79 21.45 9.02 -3.33
C LEU A 79 21.45 7.81 -2.38
N ALA A 80 22.50 6.99 -2.47
CA ALA A 80 22.85 6.08 -1.40
C ALA A 80 23.29 6.88 -0.17
N ALA A 81 22.97 6.37 1.03
CA ALA A 81 23.47 6.95 2.26
C ALA A 81 24.98 6.74 2.37
N ASP A 82 25.73 7.79 2.73
CA ASP A 82 27.20 7.74 2.83
C ASP A 82 27.71 6.61 3.75
N SER A 83 26.96 6.30 4.81
CA SER A 83 27.28 5.19 5.74
C SER A 83 27.16 3.79 5.13
N LEU A 84 26.59 3.69 3.93
CA LEU A 84 26.36 2.46 3.19
C LEU A 84 27.20 2.39 1.91
N ILE A 85 28.25 3.21 1.80
CA ILE A 85 29.19 3.23 0.67
C ILE A 85 30.60 2.92 1.19
N TYR A 86 31.22 1.89 0.64
CA TYR A 86 32.60 1.52 0.93
C TYR A 86 33.39 1.42 -0.38
N ALA A 87 34.32 2.35 -0.59
CA ALA A 87 35.07 2.46 -1.84
C ALA A 87 36.55 2.09 -1.65
N THR A 88 37.06 1.32 -2.60
CA THR A 88 38.49 1.13 -2.89
C THR A 88 38.78 1.70 -4.27
N ASP A 89 40.04 1.67 -4.73
CA ASP A 89 40.35 2.18 -6.07
C ASP A 89 39.71 1.34 -7.20
N ASN A 90 39.38 0.07 -6.92
CA ASN A 90 38.91 -0.88 -7.93
C ASN A 90 37.43 -1.28 -7.75
N ASP A 91 36.83 -0.97 -6.60
CA ASP A 91 35.42 -1.29 -6.37
C ASP A 91 34.72 -0.39 -5.36
N ILE A 92 33.39 -0.37 -5.45
CA ILE A 92 32.51 0.27 -4.47
C ILE A 92 31.48 -0.76 -4.04
N THR A 93 31.45 -1.09 -2.75
CA THR A 93 30.32 -1.83 -2.15
C THR A 93 29.29 -0.82 -1.69
N VAL A 94 28.06 -0.92 -2.19
CA VAL A 94 26.99 0.03 -1.90
C VAL A 94 25.65 -0.67 -1.73
N LYS A 95 24.84 -0.20 -0.78
CA LYS A 95 23.45 -0.67 -0.62
C LYS A 95 22.52 0.15 -1.51
N ILE A 96 21.68 -0.53 -2.29
CA ILE A 96 20.65 0.13 -3.07
C ILE A 96 19.62 0.80 -2.13
N PRO A 97 19.27 2.08 -2.35
CA PRO A 97 18.27 2.78 -1.56
C PRO A 97 16.89 2.10 -1.59
N ALA A 98 16.15 2.27 -0.50
CA ALA A 98 14.81 1.69 -0.36
C ALA A 98 13.73 2.44 -1.18
N THR A 99 14.01 3.57 -1.79
CA THR A 99 13.01 4.30 -2.57
C THR A 99 13.66 4.97 -3.76
N LEU A 100 13.49 4.42 -4.95
CA LEU A 100 14.07 4.97 -6.18
C LEU A 100 13.11 5.96 -6.84
N THR A 101 13.60 7.10 -7.32
CA THR A 101 12.81 8.14 -8.01
C THR A 101 12.08 7.59 -9.24
N ASP A 102 12.81 6.93 -10.14
CA ASP A 102 12.29 6.19 -11.28
C ASP A 102 12.32 4.69 -10.95
N PRO A 103 11.19 3.96 -10.92
CA PRO A 103 11.18 2.53 -10.61
C PRO A 103 11.62 1.64 -11.79
N ILE A 104 11.80 2.18 -13.01
CA ILE A 104 12.16 1.42 -14.21
C ILE A 104 13.62 1.63 -14.60
N ASN A 105 14.06 2.89 -14.70
CA ASN A 105 15.40 3.22 -15.21
C ASN A 105 16.28 3.75 -14.07
N ASN A 106 17.37 3.05 -13.79
CA ASN A 106 18.21 3.32 -12.63
C ASN A 106 19.71 3.39 -12.98
N PRO A 107 20.13 4.25 -13.92
CA PRO A 107 21.56 4.47 -14.14
C PRO A 107 22.27 4.80 -12.83
N ILE A 108 23.41 4.18 -12.62
CA ILE A 108 24.26 4.39 -11.45
C ILE A 108 25.28 5.46 -11.80
N THR A 109 25.27 6.57 -11.07
CA THR A 109 26.24 7.64 -11.22
C THR A 109 27.15 7.68 -10.00
N VAL A 110 28.44 7.49 -10.24
CA VAL A 110 29.49 7.57 -9.21
C VAL A 110 30.22 8.90 -9.37
N THR A 111 30.26 9.69 -8.30
CA THR A 111 31.05 10.93 -8.24
C THR A 111 32.25 10.73 -7.33
N THR A 112 33.43 11.01 -7.85
CA THR A 112 34.70 11.03 -7.11
C THR A 112 35.23 12.46 -7.03
N LYS A 113 36.35 12.67 -6.33
CA LYS A 113 37.04 13.96 -6.31
C LYS A 113 37.50 14.42 -7.71
N TYR A 114 37.72 13.49 -8.65
CA TYR A 114 38.36 13.75 -9.93
C TYR A 114 37.43 13.58 -11.14
N GLY A 115 36.14 13.38 -10.91
CA GLY A 115 35.15 13.31 -11.97
C GLY A 115 33.96 12.42 -11.63
N THR A 116 33.08 12.27 -12.60
CA THR A 116 31.84 11.51 -12.49
C THR A 116 31.73 10.54 -13.65
N VAL A 117 31.20 9.35 -13.38
CA VAL A 117 30.90 8.33 -14.38
C VAL A 117 29.49 7.79 -14.17
N THR A 118 28.77 7.56 -15.27
CA THR A 118 27.42 6.99 -15.25
C THR A 118 27.42 5.66 -16.00
N HIS A 119 26.82 4.65 -15.38
CA HIS A 119 26.67 3.30 -15.93
C HIS A 119 25.19 2.97 -16.02
N GLN A 120 24.74 2.46 -17.18
CA GLN A 120 23.35 2.02 -17.34
C GLN A 120 23.14 0.74 -16.56
N PHE A 121 22.09 0.72 -15.74
CA PHE A 121 21.79 -0.41 -14.87
C PHE A 121 20.30 -0.39 -14.51
N LYS A 122 19.73 -1.55 -14.22
CA LYS A 122 18.32 -1.68 -13.85
C LYS A 122 18.17 -2.25 -12.45
N ILE A 123 17.24 -1.72 -11.67
CA ILE A 123 16.91 -2.27 -10.36
C ILE A 123 15.48 -2.80 -10.40
N ALA A 124 15.35 -4.12 -10.34
CA ALA A 124 14.07 -4.80 -10.34
C ALA A 124 13.28 -4.44 -9.08
N GLN A 125 12.24 -3.62 -9.22
CA GLN A 125 11.30 -3.36 -8.14
C GLN A 125 10.33 -4.52 -7.99
N PRO A 126 9.83 -4.79 -6.77
CA PRO A 126 8.76 -5.76 -6.58
C PRO A 126 7.46 -5.34 -7.28
N ALA A 127 6.66 -6.33 -7.67
CA ALA A 127 5.32 -6.09 -8.19
C ALA A 127 4.42 -5.45 -7.11
N PRO A 128 3.42 -4.63 -7.49
CA PRO A 128 2.49 -4.05 -6.53
C PRO A 128 1.71 -5.13 -5.78
N LEU A 129 1.37 -4.85 -4.52
CA LEU A 129 0.58 -5.74 -3.66
C LEU A 129 -0.63 -5.01 -3.13
N ILE A 130 -1.79 -5.69 -3.06
CA ILE A 130 -2.99 -5.19 -2.38
C ILE A 130 -3.23 -6.07 -1.15
N HIS A 131 -3.17 -5.45 0.02
CA HIS A 131 -3.45 -6.10 1.30
C HIS A 131 -4.94 -6.00 1.68
N GLY A 132 -5.61 -4.95 1.22
CA GLY A 132 -7.02 -4.74 1.47
C GLY A 132 -7.47 -3.35 1.07
N PHE A 133 -8.74 -3.06 1.31
CA PHE A 133 -9.35 -1.77 1.00
C PHE A 133 -10.47 -1.46 1.99
N ASP A 134 -10.73 -0.18 2.20
CA ASP A 134 -11.73 0.33 3.13
C ASP A 134 -12.39 1.60 2.57
N PRO A 135 -13.73 1.70 2.58
CA PRO A 135 -14.68 0.65 2.97
C PRO A 135 -14.66 -0.55 2.00
N PRO A 136 -15.11 -1.74 2.41
CA PRO A 136 -15.13 -2.92 1.55
C PRO A 136 -16.32 -2.94 0.56
N ALA A 137 -17.31 -2.08 0.76
CA ALA A 137 -18.38 -1.80 -0.18
C ALA A 137 -18.82 -0.34 -0.02
N GLY A 138 -19.21 0.29 -1.12
CA GLY A 138 -19.61 1.70 -1.17
C GLY A 138 -20.55 1.96 -2.33
N SER A 139 -21.00 3.20 -2.43
CA SER A 139 -21.82 3.71 -3.52
C SER A 139 -20.98 4.66 -4.39
N PRO A 140 -21.40 4.94 -5.64
CA PRO A 140 -20.65 5.83 -6.53
C PRO A 140 -20.25 7.15 -5.87
N SER A 141 -19.06 7.63 -6.20
CA SER A 141 -18.41 8.81 -5.61
C SER A 141 -17.86 8.68 -4.19
N ASP A 142 -18.05 7.56 -3.51
CA ASP A 142 -17.38 7.31 -2.23
C ASP A 142 -15.86 7.24 -2.40
N GLU A 143 -15.12 7.66 -1.36
CA GLU A 143 -13.67 7.45 -1.31
C GLU A 143 -13.36 6.04 -0.83
N VAL A 144 -12.53 5.32 -1.59
CA VAL A 144 -12.01 4.00 -1.23
C VAL A 144 -10.51 4.12 -1.01
N THR A 145 -10.06 3.69 0.17
CA THR A 145 -8.64 3.60 0.52
C THR A 145 -8.15 2.18 0.28
N ILE A 146 -7.27 2.01 -0.70
CA ILE A 146 -6.58 0.76 -1.01
C ILE A 146 -5.25 0.74 -0.24
N LYS A 147 -5.00 -0.31 0.55
CA LYS A 147 -3.77 -0.52 1.32
C LYS A 147 -2.95 -1.62 0.68
N GLY A 148 -1.63 -1.43 0.63
CA GLY A 148 -0.75 -2.32 -0.11
C GLY A 148 0.72 -1.95 0.03
N ASP A 149 1.52 -2.42 -0.94
CA ASP A 149 2.93 -2.08 -1.08
C ASP A 149 3.27 -1.85 -2.56
N TYR A 150 4.38 -1.16 -2.80
CA TYR A 150 4.96 -0.94 -4.12
C TYR A 150 4.08 -0.15 -5.10
N PHE A 151 3.30 0.80 -4.59
CA PHE A 151 2.40 1.66 -5.39
C PHE A 151 3.06 2.89 -6.02
N LYS A 152 4.39 3.00 -6.02
CA LYS A 152 5.08 4.13 -6.65
C LYS A 152 4.78 4.20 -8.14
N GLY A 153 4.40 5.38 -8.61
CA GLY A 153 4.11 5.62 -10.02
C GLY A 153 2.82 4.95 -10.50
N VAL A 154 1.89 4.62 -9.60
CA VAL A 154 0.56 4.11 -9.99
C VAL A 154 -0.04 4.99 -11.09
N SER A 155 -0.40 4.36 -12.20
CA SER A 155 -0.93 5.02 -13.38
C SER A 155 -2.43 4.77 -13.55
N GLU A 156 -2.95 3.70 -12.94
CA GLU A 156 -4.34 3.32 -13.06
C GLU A 156 -4.82 2.49 -11.86
N VAL A 157 -6.05 2.76 -11.44
CA VAL A 157 -6.86 1.87 -10.60
C VAL A 157 -8.17 1.58 -11.33
N ARG A 158 -8.59 0.32 -11.36
CA ARG A 158 -9.88 -0.10 -11.90
C ARG A 158 -10.66 -0.96 -10.91
N PHE A 159 -11.97 -0.88 -10.98
CA PHE A 159 -12.90 -1.86 -10.42
C PHE A 159 -13.42 -2.70 -11.58
N ASP A 160 -12.95 -3.94 -11.68
CA ASP A 160 -12.96 -4.77 -12.88
C ASP A 160 -12.50 -3.95 -14.09
N ASP A 161 -13.38 -3.67 -15.05
CA ASP A 161 -13.05 -2.95 -16.28
C ASP A 161 -13.28 -1.43 -16.17
N THR A 162 -13.82 -0.94 -15.05
CA THR A 162 -14.16 0.49 -14.88
C THR A 162 -13.04 1.25 -14.18
N LYS A 163 -12.51 2.28 -14.84
CA LYS A 163 -11.44 3.13 -14.30
C LYS A 163 -11.93 4.06 -13.18
N ALA A 164 -11.15 4.10 -12.10
CA ALA A 164 -11.34 5.01 -10.97
C ALA A 164 -10.44 6.22 -11.05
N GLU A 165 -10.94 7.34 -10.50
CA GLU A 165 -10.17 8.55 -10.31
C GLU A 165 -9.24 8.36 -9.11
N ILE A 166 -7.93 8.52 -9.31
CA ILE A 166 -6.95 8.48 -8.23
C ILE A 166 -6.88 9.86 -7.59
N ILE A 167 -7.25 9.94 -6.31
CA ILE A 167 -7.22 11.18 -5.51
C ILE A 167 -5.79 11.42 -5.01
N SER A 168 -5.16 10.36 -4.47
CA SER A 168 -3.78 10.40 -4.01
C SER A 168 -3.17 9.01 -3.95
N SER A 169 -1.84 8.95 -3.96
CA SER A 169 -1.10 7.70 -3.75
C SER A 169 0.21 7.94 -3.01
N THR A 170 0.60 6.94 -2.23
CA THR A 170 1.90 6.80 -1.57
C THR A 170 2.43 5.39 -1.89
N GLN A 171 3.59 5.01 -1.34
CA GLN A 171 4.13 3.66 -1.53
C GLN A 171 3.19 2.54 -1.03
N THR A 172 2.36 2.84 -0.02
CA THR A 172 1.58 1.83 0.72
C THR A 172 0.07 2.10 0.76
N GLN A 173 -0.38 3.19 0.15
CA GLN A 173 -1.78 3.57 0.12
C GLN A 173 -2.15 4.26 -1.19
N ILE A 174 -3.33 3.94 -1.72
CA ILE A 174 -3.96 4.69 -2.81
C ILE A 174 -5.36 5.08 -2.35
N LYS A 175 -5.75 6.33 -2.55
CA LYS A 175 -7.13 6.79 -2.39
C LYS A 175 -7.74 7.01 -3.76
N VAL A 176 -8.90 6.41 -3.99
CA VAL A 176 -9.64 6.56 -5.25
C VAL A 176 -11.09 6.94 -4.99
N LYS A 177 -11.71 7.56 -5.98
CA LYS A 177 -13.16 7.78 -6.01
C LYS A 177 -13.85 6.63 -6.73
N LEU A 178 -14.86 6.03 -6.10
CA LEU A 178 -15.61 4.93 -6.71
C LEU A 178 -16.34 5.42 -7.97
N PRO A 179 -16.14 4.77 -9.14
CA PRO A 179 -16.79 5.18 -10.38
C PRO A 179 -18.31 5.02 -10.34
N VAL A 180 -19.01 5.79 -11.17
CA VAL A 180 -20.43 5.57 -11.44
C VAL A 180 -20.62 4.24 -12.17
N GLY A 181 -21.65 3.48 -11.77
CA GLY A 181 -21.98 2.19 -12.37
C GLY A 181 -21.23 0.99 -11.77
N VAL A 182 -20.29 1.21 -10.85
CA VAL A 182 -19.61 0.14 -10.11
C VAL A 182 -20.41 -0.22 -8.86
N ASN A 183 -20.94 -1.43 -8.85
CA ASN A 183 -21.63 -1.99 -7.68
C ASN A 183 -20.79 -3.03 -6.94
N ALA A 184 -20.03 -3.82 -7.69
CA ALA A 184 -19.05 -4.76 -7.19
C ALA A 184 -17.98 -5.02 -8.25
N GLY A 185 -16.83 -5.53 -7.82
CA GLY A 185 -15.76 -5.97 -8.72
C GLY A 185 -14.43 -6.13 -8.02
N TYR A 186 -13.47 -6.80 -8.66
CA TYR A 186 -12.11 -6.85 -8.15
C TYR A 186 -11.38 -5.53 -8.41
N ILE A 187 -10.51 -5.14 -7.48
CA ILE A 187 -9.69 -3.95 -7.66
C ILE A 187 -8.41 -4.34 -8.40
N PHE A 188 -8.09 -3.62 -9.47
CA PHE A 188 -6.84 -3.74 -10.20
C PHE A 188 -6.04 -2.46 -10.01
N VAL A 189 -4.76 -2.58 -9.65
CA VAL A 189 -3.82 -1.46 -9.51
C VAL A 189 -2.67 -1.69 -10.49
N THR A 190 -2.43 -0.72 -11.36
CA THR A 190 -1.33 -0.75 -12.34
C THR A 190 -0.24 0.23 -11.94
N THR A 191 0.98 -0.29 -11.79
CA THR A 191 2.21 0.49 -11.62
C THR A 191 3.12 0.27 -12.82
N PRO A 192 4.26 0.99 -12.93
CA PRO A 192 5.17 0.80 -14.05
C PRO A 192 5.81 -0.60 -14.09
N ILE A 193 5.73 -1.36 -13.00
CA ILE A 193 6.27 -2.71 -12.87
C ILE A 193 5.24 -3.78 -13.27
N GLY A 194 3.95 -3.50 -13.11
CA GLY A 194 2.90 -4.43 -13.49
C GLY A 194 1.55 -4.11 -12.85
N THR A 195 0.60 -5.01 -13.03
CA THR A 195 -0.76 -4.90 -12.49
C THR A 195 -1.01 -5.99 -11.45
N VAL A 196 -1.60 -5.61 -10.32
CA VAL A 196 -2.06 -6.53 -9.28
C VAL A 196 -3.58 -6.50 -9.16
N LYS A 197 -4.17 -7.67 -8.88
CA LYS A 197 -5.59 -7.87 -8.59
C LYS A 197 -5.79 -8.06 -7.08
N SER A 198 -6.84 -7.49 -6.51
CA SER A 198 -7.21 -7.72 -5.11
C SER A 198 -7.63 -9.16 -4.85
N THR A 199 -7.35 -9.66 -3.65
CA THR A 199 -7.77 -11.01 -3.22
C THR A 199 -9.29 -11.12 -3.09
N ASN A 200 -9.92 -10.10 -2.50
CA ASN A 200 -11.36 -10.03 -2.31
C ASN A 200 -12.00 -9.02 -3.28
N PRO A 201 -13.24 -9.27 -3.74
CA PRO A 201 -14.00 -8.28 -4.49
C PRO A 201 -14.46 -7.14 -3.58
N PHE A 202 -14.50 -5.93 -4.12
CA PHE A 202 -15.17 -4.77 -3.53
C PHE A 202 -16.67 -4.81 -3.86
N GLY A 203 -17.50 -4.22 -2.99
CA GLY A 203 -18.88 -3.84 -3.31
C GLY A 203 -19.92 -4.94 -3.08
N ILE A 204 -21.20 -4.57 -3.15
CA ILE A 204 -22.33 -5.48 -2.94
C ILE A 204 -22.46 -6.43 -4.14
N ARG A 205 -22.27 -7.73 -3.88
CA ARG A 205 -22.36 -8.78 -4.90
C ARG A 205 -23.77 -9.36 -5.04
N HIS A 206 -24.60 -9.27 -4.01
CA HIS A 206 -26.02 -9.62 -4.08
C HIS A 206 -26.87 -8.54 -3.45
N PHE A 207 -27.54 -7.75 -4.28
CA PHE A 207 -28.50 -6.77 -3.79
C PHE A 207 -29.78 -7.45 -3.31
N ILE A 208 -30.29 -6.94 -2.20
CA ILE A 208 -31.69 -7.05 -1.81
C ILE A 208 -32.43 -5.86 -2.42
N TRP A 209 -31.85 -4.67 -2.31
CA TRP A 209 -32.40 -3.41 -2.83
C TRP A 209 -31.30 -2.54 -3.45
N ASN A 210 -31.54 -2.12 -4.70
CA ASN A 210 -30.85 -1.02 -5.38
C ASN A 210 -31.77 -0.53 -6.50
N ASP A 211 -32.44 0.59 -6.29
CA ASP A 211 -33.58 1.12 -7.08
C ASP A 211 -34.83 0.24 -7.20
N ALA A 212 -34.67 -1.08 -7.03
CA ALA A 212 -35.74 -2.06 -6.99
C ALA A 212 -35.33 -3.22 -6.10
N LEU A 213 -36.32 -4.01 -5.67
CA LEU A 213 -36.04 -5.31 -5.05
C LEU A 213 -35.48 -6.26 -6.10
N ASN A 214 -34.39 -6.95 -5.73
CA ASN A 214 -33.84 -7.99 -6.58
C ASN A 214 -34.82 -9.18 -6.68
N THR A 215 -34.75 -9.93 -7.78
CA THR A 215 -35.62 -11.08 -8.04
C THR A 215 -35.60 -12.07 -6.88
N GLY A 216 -36.78 -12.53 -6.47
CA GLY A 216 -36.95 -13.42 -5.31
C GLY A 216 -37.09 -12.69 -3.97
N TRP A 217 -36.84 -11.38 -3.90
CA TRP A 217 -37.11 -10.58 -2.72
C TRP A 217 -38.47 -9.87 -2.80
N THR A 218 -39.19 -9.85 -1.69
CA THR A 218 -40.48 -9.16 -1.55
C THR A 218 -40.51 -8.33 -0.27
N ASN A 219 -41.15 -7.17 -0.33
CA ASN A 219 -41.39 -6.36 0.86
C ASN A 219 -42.52 -7.00 1.69
N THR A 220 -42.23 -7.26 2.97
CA THR A 220 -43.17 -7.79 3.96
C THR A 220 -43.12 -6.98 5.25
N SER A 221 -42.80 -5.70 5.12
CA SER A 221 -42.75 -4.70 6.20
C SER A 221 -44.07 -4.63 6.94
N TYR A 222 -44.02 -4.25 8.22
CA TYR A 222 -45.19 -4.17 9.08
C TYR A 222 -45.08 -2.99 10.02
N SER A 223 -46.24 -2.52 10.52
CA SER A 223 -46.33 -1.35 11.40
C SER A 223 -45.59 -0.14 10.81
N ALA A 224 -45.75 0.03 9.50
CA ALA A 224 -45.07 1.06 8.73
C ALA A 224 -45.88 1.45 7.49
N THR A 225 -45.66 2.68 7.03
CA THR A 225 -45.97 3.10 5.65
C THR A 225 -44.67 3.28 4.91
N TYR A 226 -44.64 2.99 3.61
CA TYR A 226 -43.42 3.10 2.81
C TYR A 226 -43.70 3.56 1.37
N ASN A 227 -42.71 4.20 0.78
CA ASN A 227 -42.65 4.52 -0.64
C ASN A 227 -41.33 3.98 -1.20
N MET A 228 -41.41 2.97 -2.07
CA MET A 228 -40.25 2.32 -2.69
C MET A 228 -39.83 2.97 -4.01
N ALA A 229 -40.34 4.15 -4.33
CA ALA A 229 -39.98 4.92 -5.52
C ALA A 229 -39.62 6.37 -5.15
N PHE A 230 -39.11 6.58 -3.94
CA PHE A 230 -38.78 7.91 -3.42
C PHE A 230 -37.49 8.44 -4.06
N LYS A 231 -37.47 9.71 -4.48
CA LYS A 231 -36.40 10.28 -5.32
C LYS A 231 -35.63 11.44 -4.69
N ASP A 232 -36.13 12.00 -3.58
CA ASP A 232 -35.56 13.25 -3.04
C ASP A 232 -34.32 13.00 -2.18
N VAL A 233 -34.27 11.87 -1.47
CA VAL A 233 -33.13 11.45 -0.63
C VAL A 233 -32.69 10.06 -1.09
N VAL A 234 -31.64 10.02 -1.91
CA VAL A 234 -31.12 8.79 -2.55
C VAL A 234 -29.64 8.64 -2.22
N ARG A 235 -29.20 7.41 -1.91
CA ARG A 235 -27.78 7.12 -1.62
C ARG A 235 -27.05 6.60 -2.84
N SER A 236 -27.72 5.75 -3.62
CA SER A 236 -27.20 5.05 -4.78
C SER A 236 -28.29 4.99 -5.84
N GLY A 237 -27.91 5.10 -7.12
CA GLY A 237 -28.88 5.03 -8.21
C GLY A 237 -29.81 6.23 -8.25
N THR A 238 -31.12 5.97 -8.33
CA THR A 238 -32.16 6.97 -8.63
C THR A 238 -33.31 7.01 -7.62
N THR A 239 -33.44 6.00 -6.76
CA THR A 239 -34.53 5.86 -5.81
C THR A 239 -34.07 5.17 -4.52
N ALA A 240 -34.65 5.60 -3.40
CA ALA A 240 -34.53 4.94 -2.11
C ALA A 240 -35.90 4.49 -1.60
N ILE A 241 -35.90 3.71 -0.52
CA ILE A 241 -37.11 3.39 0.22
C ILE A 241 -37.30 4.46 1.29
N GLU A 242 -38.33 5.29 1.16
CA GLU A 242 -38.85 6.07 2.27
C GLU A 242 -39.65 5.14 3.18
N HIS A 243 -39.28 5.03 4.45
CA HIS A 243 -39.89 4.10 5.40
C HIS A 243 -40.24 4.80 6.71
N LYS A 244 -41.53 4.87 7.01
CA LYS A 244 -42.05 5.48 8.23
C LYS A 244 -42.64 4.41 9.14
N PHE A 245 -41.99 4.17 10.27
CA PHE A 245 -42.58 3.34 11.33
C PHE A 245 -43.80 4.06 11.92
N THR A 246 -44.96 3.40 11.96
CA THR A 246 -46.21 4.01 12.46
C THR A 246 -46.38 3.82 13.97
N VAL A 247 -45.73 2.81 14.54
CA VAL A 247 -45.61 2.57 15.98
C VAL A 247 -44.20 2.08 16.30
N GLY A 248 -43.81 2.10 17.57
CA GLY A 248 -42.58 1.47 18.03
C GLY A 248 -42.52 -0.01 17.65
N PHE A 249 -41.33 -0.54 17.40
CA PHE A 249 -41.10 -1.92 16.95
C PHE A 249 -41.64 -2.30 15.57
N GLY A 250 -42.03 -1.32 14.75
CA GLY A 250 -42.25 -1.54 13.33
C GLY A 250 -40.97 -1.92 12.59
N ALA A 251 -41.09 -2.49 11.39
CA ALA A 251 -39.93 -2.97 10.66
C ALA A 251 -40.03 -2.79 9.15
N ALA A 252 -38.89 -2.41 8.55
CA ALA A 252 -38.63 -2.70 7.16
C ALA A 252 -38.19 -4.16 7.07
N ARG A 253 -38.94 -4.98 6.34
CA ARG A 253 -38.69 -6.42 6.26
C ARG A 253 -38.75 -6.91 4.84
N PHE A 254 -37.74 -7.66 4.42
CA PHE A 254 -37.69 -8.27 3.10
C PHE A 254 -37.64 -9.79 3.23
N ARG A 255 -38.50 -10.48 2.47
CA ARG A 255 -38.58 -11.92 2.40
C ARG A 255 -37.94 -12.43 1.13
N SER A 256 -37.13 -13.48 1.23
CA SER A 256 -36.56 -14.19 0.09
C SER A 256 -37.35 -15.48 -0.21
N VAL A 257 -37.76 -15.69 -1.46
CA VAL A 257 -38.33 -16.94 -1.97
C VAL A 257 -37.75 -17.21 -3.37
N PRO A 258 -36.97 -18.29 -3.58
CA PRO A 258 -36.53 -19.29 -2.59
C PRO A 258 -35.61 -18.69 -1.51
N THR A 259 -35.28 -19.47 -0.48
CA THR A 259 -34.39 -19.02 0.61
C THR A 259 -33.03 -18.58 0.05
N PHE A 260 -32.51 -17.45 0.54
CA PHE A 260 -31.22 -16.94 0.07
C PHE A 260 -30.07 -17.70 0.74
N LYS A 261 -29.15 -18.23 -0.06
CA LYS A 261 -27.95 -18.94 0.40
C LYS A 261 -26.82 -17.95 0.64
N THR A 262 -26.23 -17.96 1.83
CA THR A 262 -25.15 -17.02 2.21
C THR A 262 -23.75 -17.51 1.86
N ALA A 263 -23.62 -18.71 1.26
CA ALA A 263 -22.34 -19.25 0.85
C ALA A 263 -21.60 -18.27 -0.08
N GLY A 264 -20.37 -17.90 0.31
CA GLY A 264 -19.55 -16.95 -0.45
C GLY A 264 -19.74 -15.48 -0.08
N TYR A 265 -20.52 -15.19 0.97
CA TYR A 265 -20.71 -13.85 1.56
C TYR A 265 -20.30 -13.85 3.02
N THR A 266 -19.79 -12.71 3.51
CA THR A 266 -19.34 -12.58 4.91
C THR A 266 -19.96 -11.36 5.61
N MET A 267 -20.47 -10.41 4.83
CA MET A 267 -21.00 -9.15 5.32
C MET A 267 -22.37 -8.84 4.72
N LEU A 268 -23.17 -8.10 5.48
CA LEU A 268 -24.35 -7.37 5.03
C LEU A 268 -24.03 -5.87 5.04
N LYS A 269 -24.27 -5.17 3.93
CA LYS A 269 -24.31 -3.70 3.88
C LYS A 269 -25.74 -3.22 3.84
N ILE A 270 -25.99 -2.12 4.55
CA ILE A 270 -27.19 -1.30 4.40
C ILE A 270 -26.81 0.18 4.55
N SER A 271 -27.38 1.04 3.72
CA SER A 271 -27.33 2.49 3.90
C SER A 271 -28.64 2.96 4.53
N ILE A 272 -28.56 3.74 5.60
CA ILE A 272 -29.74 4.38 6.22
C ILE A 272 -29.50 5.88 6.36
N TYR A 273 -30.49 6.68 5.95
CA TYR A 273 -30.57 8.09 6.29
C TYR A 273 -31.56 8.27 7.44
N GLY A 274 -31.13 8.88 8.53
CA GLY A 274 -32.01 9.20 9.65
C GLY A 274 -32.86 10.45 9.38
N GLY A 275 -34.18 10.31 9.36
CA GLY A 275 -35.09 11.46 9.33
C GLY A 275 -35.15 12.20 10.66
N PRO A 276 -35.96 13.28 10.76
CA PRO A 276 -36.04 14.08 11.98
C PRO A 276 -36.39 13.27 13.24
N GLY A 277 -35.66 13.51 14.33
CA GLY A 277 -35.85 12.84 15.63
C GLY A 277 -35.19 11.46 15.75
N THR A 278 -34.38 11.05 14.77
CA THR A 278 -33.73 9.72 14.76
C THR A 278 -32.35 9.69 15.41
N ASP A 279 -31.77 10.83 15.77
CA ASP A 279 -30.42 10.86 16.31
C ASP A 279 -30.32 10.04 17.61
N GLY A 280 -29.33 9.15 17.67
CA GLY A 280 -29.12 8.25 18.79
C GLY A 280 -30.16 7.14 18.95
N LYS A 281 -31.15 7.04 18.04
CA LYS A 281 -32.13 5.95 18.02
C LYS A 281 -31.55 4.70 17.39
N LYS A 282 -32.19 3.57 17.65
CA LYS A 282 -31.70 2.24 17.30
C LYS A 282 -32.62 1.53 16.32
N VAL A 283 -32.00 0.86 15.35
CA VAL A 283 -32.63 -0.17 14.52
C VAL A 283 -31.91 -1.49 14.77
N LYS A 284 -32.66 -2.57 15.03
CA LYS A 284 -32.11 -3.92 15.12
C LYS A 284 -32.21 -4.63 13.79
N ILE A 285 -31.10 -5.24 13.39
CA ILE A 285 -31.03 -6.18 12.28
C ILE A 285 -31.18 -7.59 12.81
N SER A 286 -31.99 -8.40 12.15
CA SER A 286 -32.06 -9.85 12.37
C SER A 286 -32.28 -10.59 11.06
N LEU A 287 -31.78 -11.84 11.00
CA LEU A 287 -31.88 -12.73 9.85
C LEU A 287 -32.58 -14.02 10.26
N THR A 288 -33.71 -14.37 9.66
CA THR A 288 -34.42 -15.64 9.95
C THR A 288 -33.91 -16.75 9.03
N PRO A 289 -33.59 -17.97 9.53
CA PRO A 289 -33.94 -18.53 10.86
C PRO A 289 -32.94 -18.26 12.00
N ALA A 290 -31.82 -17.57 11.76
CA ALA A 290 -30.93 -17.18 12.85
C ALA A 290 -31.66 -16.29 13.88
N LYS A 291 -31.22 -16.35 15.15
CA LYS A 291 -31.87 -15.63 16.26
C LYS A 291 -30.99 -14.54 16.87
N SER A 292 -29.86 -14.24 16.25
CA SER A 292 -28.98 -13.15 16.67
C SER A 292 -29.47 -11.84 16.08
N THR A 293 -29.25 -10.76 16.83
CA THR A 293 -29.58 -9.39 16.39
C THR A 293 -28.37 -8.49 16.49
N PHE A 294 -28.27 -7.51 15.60
CA PHE A 294 -27.25 -6.46 15.65
C PHE A 294 -27.90 -5.08 15.74
N GLU A 295 -27.43 -4.24 16.66
CA GLU A 295 -27.96 -2.88 16.85
C GLU A 295 -27.21 -1.87 15.97
N LEU A 296 -27.96 -1.11 15.19
CA LEU A 296 -27.46 0.05 14.45
C LEU A 296 -27.90 1.32 15.16
N LEU A 297 -26.96 2.25 15.37
CA LEU A 297 -27.25 3.58 15.86
C LEU A 297 -27.50 4.51 14.68
N LEU A 298 -28.71 5.08 14.59
CA LEU A 298 -29.08 6.03 13.57
C LEU A 298 -28.40 7.38 13.81
N THR A 299 -28.08 8.07 12.71
CA THR A 299 -27.68 9.47 12.74
C THR A 299 -28.62 10.29 11.89
N GLU A 300 -29.15 11.36 12.48
CA GLU A 300 -30.09 12.24 11.81
C GLU A 300 -29.41 13.10 10.74
N GLY A 301 -30.13 13.35 9.64
CA GLY A 301 -29.74 14.35 8.65
C GLY A 301 -28.65 13.91 7.67
N LYS A 302 -28.16 12.67 7.75
CA LYS A 302 -27.15 12.13 6.82
C LYS A 302 -27.31 10.64 6.56
N TRP A 303 -26.76 10.21 5.42
CA TRP A 303 -26.58 8.80 5.12
C TRP A 303 -25.47 8.20 5.99
N THR A 304 -25.73 7.01 6.51
CA THR A 304 -24.74 6.18 7.20
C THR A 304 -24.73 4.79 6.55
N ASP A 305 -23.55 4.34 6.13
CA ASP A 305 -23.34 2.98 5.65
C ASP A 305 -22.97 2.07 6.83
N TYR A 306 -23.79 1.05 7.07
CA TYR A 306 -23.54 0.04 8.08
C TYR A 306 -23.07 -1.24 7.42
N VAL A 307 -21.94 -1.75 7.93
CA VAL A 307 -21.36 -3.02 7.54
C VAL A 307 -21.48 -3.99 8.72
N VAL A 308 -22.26 -5.04 8.55
CA VAL A 308 -22.56 -6.01 9.60
C VAL A 308 -22.01 -7.38 9.21
N PRO A 309 -20.99 -7.90 9.93
CA PRO A 309 -20.54 -9.27 9.75
C PRO A 309 -21.67 -10.26 9.97
N LEU A 310 -21.79 -11.26 9.08
CA LEU A 310 -22.75 -12.35 9.26
C LEU A 310 -22.49 -13.14 10.54
N ALA A 311 -21.26 -13.14 11.05
CA ALA A 311 -20.91 -13.68 12.36
C ALA A 311 -21.69 -13.02 13.51
N ASN A 312 -21.93 -11.71 13.42
CA ASN A 312 -22.73 -10.98 14.41
C ASN A 312 -24.23 -11.26 14.27
N LEU A 313 -24.65 -11.83 13.14
CA LEU A 313 -26.02 -12.22 12.82
C LEU A 313 -26.22 -13.74 12.92
N GLY A 314 -25.26 -14.47 13.51
CA GLY A 314 -25.39 -15.90 13.81
C GLY A 314 -24.94 -16.85 12.70
N ASN A 315 -24.22 -16.36 11.68
CA ASN A 315 -23.73 -17.14 10.52
C ASN A 315 -24.82 -18.01 9.87
N PRO A 316 -26.00 -17.45 9.50
CA PRO A 316 -27.02 -18.25 8.85
C PRO A 316 -26.50 -18.78 7.51
N THR A 317 -26.77 -20.04 7.20
CA THR A 317 -26.52 -20.64 5.86
C THR A 317 -27.61 -20.26 4.85
N ASP A 318 -28.80 -19.97 5.37
CA ASP A 318 -30.05 -19.70 4.67
C ASP A 318 -30.73 -18.49 5.28
N ILE A 319 -31.34 -17.65 4.45
CA ILE A 319 -32.08 -16.46 4.88
C ILE A 319 -33.47 -16.46 4.23
N ASP A 320 -34.50 -16.55 5.07
CA ASP A 320 -35.90 -16.35 4.70
C ASP A 320 -36.30 -14.89 4.78
N TYR A 321 -35.87 -14.22 5.85
CA TYR A 321 -36.22 -12.84 6.14
C TYR A 321 -35.00 -12.07 6.63
N ILE A 322 -34.88 -10.84 6.15
CA ILE A 322 -34.09 -9.81 6.78
C ILE A 322 -35.03 -8.77 7.37
N THR A 323 -34.82 -8.42 8.63
CA THR A 323 -35.68 -7.48 9.36
C THR A 323 -34.85 -6.36 9.95
N PHE A 324 -35.20 -5.12 9.60
CA PHE A 324 -34.68 -3.88 10.16
C PHE A 324 -35.77 -3.29 11.05
N GLN A 325 -35.73 -3.62 12.34
CA GLN A 325 -36.78 -3.27 13.29
C GLN A 325 -36.40 -2.03 14.10
N GLU A 326 -37.28 -1.05 14.18
CA GLU A 326 -37.18 0.06 15.13
C GLU A 326 -37.10 -0.49 16.57
N PHE A 327 -36.14 -0.03 17.37
CA PHE A 327 -35.89 -0.60 18.70
C PHE A 327 -35.75 0.46 19.81
N SER A 328 -36.24 1.67 19.57
CA SER A 328 -36.28 2.77 20.54
C SER A 328 -37.71 3.12 20.98
N GLY A 329 -38.72 2.42 20.45
CA GLY A 329 -40.12 2.56 20.84
C GLY A 329 -40.81 3.78 20.22
N LEU A 330 -40.28 4.37 19.15
CA LEU A 330 -40.80 5.58 18.55
C LEU A 330 -41.17 5.41 17.07
N ALA A 331 -42.25 6.06 16.66
CA ALA A 331 -42.51 6.30 15.25
C ALA A 331 -41.40 7.21 14.69
N SER A 332 -40.69 6.74 13.67
CA SER A 332 -39.62 7.50 13.05
C SER A 332 -39.59 7.27 11.54
N LEU A 333 -39.07 8.27 10.82
CA LEU A 333 -38.87 8.25 9.39
C LEU A 333 -37.40 7.93 9.12
N ILE A 334 -37.15 6.93 8.29
CA ILE A 334 -35.82 6.62 7.76
C ILE A 334 -35.90 6.43 6.26
N TYR A 335 -34.77 6.57 5.59
CA TYR A 335 -34.62 6.17 4.20
C TYR A 335 -33.62 5.02 4.12
N ILE A 336 -33.93 4.00 3.33
CA ILE A 336 -33.11 2.79 3.18
C ILE A 336 -32.68 2.66 1.73
N ASP A 337 -31.40 2.38 1.53
CA ASP A 337 -30.83 2.18 0.20
C ASP A 337 -29.60 1.26 0.24
N ALA A 338 -29.13 0.83 -0.93
CA ALA A 338 -27.94 -0.01 -1.15
C ALA A 338 -27.81 -1.16 -0.14
N VAL A 339 -28.82 -2.05 -0.14
CA VAL A 339 -28.92 -3.19 0.79
C VAL A 339 -28.44 -4.45 0.09
N GLY A 340 -27.50 -5.18 0.68
CA GLY A 340 -27.08 -6.47 0.12
C GLY A 340 -25.87 -7.10 0.79
N PHE A 341 -25.44 -8.24 0.23
CA PHE A 341 -24.36 -9.07 0.77
C PHE A 341 -23.10 -9.00 -0.07
N TYR A 342 -21.94 -9.13 0.58
CA TYR A 342 -20.63 -9.23 -0.07
C TYR A 342 -19.62 -10.07 0.71
#